data_AF-A0A7J7P559-F1
#
_entry.id   AF-A0A7J7P559-F1
#
_cell.length_a   1.000
_cell.length_b   1.000
_cell.length_c   1.000
_cell.angle_alpha   90.00
_cell.angle_beta   90.00
_cell.angle_gamma   90.00
#
_symmetry.space_group_name_H-M   'P 1'
#
loop_
_entity.id
_entity.type
_entity.pdbx_description
1 polymer ?
#
loop_
_entity_poly.entity_id
_entity_poly.type
_entity_poly.pdbx_seq_one_letter_code
_entity_poly.pdbx_strand_id
1 'polypeptide(L)'
;MLLELLICLSWLTVASVAATSCQEKCGNYSVPYPFGIGKQNCYKSGLRLVCNESFSPPRLLLGNIPVGKISLNGTMTVNLGVSYDCYDIFGASTVDSEWGIMLSRMFTFSDTRNKFTAIVTAYRTLAKSTRAF
;
A
#
# COMPACT_ATOMS: atom_id res chain seq x y z
N MET A 1 11.60 -53.52 25.44
CA MET A 1 10.94 -53.51 24.12
C MET A 1 9.60 -52.75 24.10
N LEU A 2 9.35 -51.85 25.08
CA LEU A 2 8.18 -50.95 25.12
C LEU A 2 8.59 -49.46 25.21
N LEU A 3 9.90 -49.17 25.18
CA LEU A 3 10.47 -47.83 25.39
C LEU A 3 10.73 -47.07 24.08
N GLU A 4 10.68 -47.76 22.94
CA GLU A 4 10.92 -47.17 21.61
C GLU A 4 9.66 -46.51 21.00
N LEU A 5 8.48 -46.65 21.62
CA LEU A 5 7.22 -46.13 21.07
C LEU A 5 6.83 -44.74 21.60
N LEU A 6 7.57 -44.20 22.58
CA LEU A 6 7.25 -42.93 23.25
C LEU A 6 7.87 -41.68 22.60
N ILE A 7 8.63 -41.83 21.50
CA ILE A 7 9.38 -40.73 20.88
C ILE A 7 8.62 -40.10 19.69
N CYS A 8 7.47 -40.65 19.27
CA CYS A 8 6.73 -40.20 18.07
C CYS A 8 5.65 -39.12 18.31
N LEU A 9 5.50 -38.59 19.52
CA LEU A 9 4.47 -37.59 19.86
C LEU A 9 5.02 -36.20 20.20
N SER A 10 6.29 -35.91 19.87
CA SER A 10 6.73 -34.52 19.80
C SER A 10 6.16 -33.90 18.52
N TRP A 11 4.99 -33.29 18.66
CA TRP A 11 4.44 -32.37 17.68
C TRP A 11 5.57 -31.48 17.14
N LEU A 12 5.83 -31.56 15.83
CA LEU A 12 6.53 -30.52 15.10
C LEU A 12 5.64 -29.28 15.14
N THR A 13 5.67 -28.51 16.22
CA THR A 13 5.31 -27.11 16.16
C THR A 13 6.43 -26.41 15.40
N VAL A 14 6.30 -26.37 14.08
CA VAL A 14 7.06 -25.42 13.27
C VAL A 14 6.49 -24.04 13.62
N ALA A 15 6.99 -23.47 14.71
CA ALA A 15 6.89 -22.04 14.93
C ALA A 15 7.66 -21.40 13.78
N SER A 16 6.91 -20.79 12.86
CA SER A 16 7.44 -19.99 11.76
C SER A 16 8.53 -19.04 12.31
N VAL A 17 9.78 -19.28 11.93
CA VAL A 17 10.94 -18.43 12.23
C VAL A 17 10.90 -17.13 11.40
N ALA A 18 9.71 -16.66 11.03
CA ALA A 18 9.51 -15.31 10.47
C ALA A 18 9.46 -14.21 11.55
N ALA A 19 9.43 -14.60 12.83
CA ALA A 19 9.05 -13.73 13.95
C ALA A 19 10.12 -12.74 14.45
N THR A 20 11.29 -12.58 13.82
CA THR A 20 12.37 -11.72 14.38
C THR A 20 12.91 -10.63 13.46
N SER A 21 12.38 -10.42 12.26
CA SER A 21 12.89 -9.31 11.40
C SER A 21 11.88 -8.54 10.56
N CYS A 22 10.63 -9.01 10.48
CA CYS A 22 9.60 -8.36 9.68
C CYS A 22 8.62 -7.63 10.57
N GLN A 23 8.35 -6.38 10.23
CA GLN A 23 7.35 -5.59 10.93
C GLN A 23 5.97 -5.94 10.36
N GLU A 24 5.14 -6.56 11.19
CA GLU A 24 3.81 -7.03 10.79
C GLU A 24 2.75 -5.91 10.80
N LYS A 25 3.00 -4.85 11.58
CA LYS A 25 2.05 -3.75 11.78
C LYS A 25 2.67 -2.38 11.61
N CYS A 26 1.87 -1.46 11.09
CA CYS A 26 2.17 -0.03 11.07
C CYS A 26 0.97 0.73 11.63
N GLY A 27 1.06 1.20 12.88
CA GLY A 27 -0.11 1.73 13.59
C GLY A 27 -1.25 0.70 13.59
N ASN A 28 -2.39 1.08 13.01
CA ASN A 28 -3.58 0.21 12.92
C ASN A 28 -3.61 -0.71 11.68
N TYR A 29 -2.59 -0.67 10.83
CA TYR A 29 -2.52 -1.50 9.63
C TYR A 29 -1.82 -2.82 9.91
N SER A 30 -2.52 -3.95 9.73
CA SER A 30 -1.90 -5.27 9.59
C SER A 30 -1.46 -5.47 8.13
N VAL A 31 -0.19 -5.81 7.90
CA VAL A 31 0.38 -5.96 6.56
C VAL A 31 0.62 -7.44 6.26
N PRO A 32 -0.23 -8.09 5.45
CA PRO A 32 -0.06 -9.49 5.09
C PRO A 32 0.95 -9.66 3.95
N TYR A 33 1.68 -10.79 3.97
CA TYR A 33 2.40 -11.28 2.78
C TYR A 33 1.41 -11.42 1.60
N PRO A 34 1.76 -11.01 0.37
CA PRO A 34 3.11 -10.73 -0.14
C PRO A 34 3.59 -9.28 0.00
N PHE A 35 2.80 -8.40 0.61
CA PHE A 35 3.25 -7.09 1.07
C PHE A 35 4.09 -7.22 2.34
N GLY A 36 4.87 -6.20 2.66
CA GLY A 36 5.61 -6.22 3.92
C GLY A 36 6.46 -5.00 4.18
N ILE A 37 6.87 -4.88 5.44
CA ILE A 37 7.70 -3.80 5.97
C ILE A 37 9.00 -4.42 6.50
N GLY A 38 10.13 -3.77 6.24
CA GLY A 38 11.44 -4.18 6.78
C GLY A 38 12.41 -4.67 5.71
N LYS A 39 13.15 -5.75 6.03
CA LYS A 39 14.23 -6.32 5.21
C LYS A 39 13.66 -7.09 3.99
N GLN A 40 14.55 -7.47 3.07
CA GLN A 40 14.22 -8.01 1.74
C GLN A 40 13.41 -9.32 1.75
N ASN A 41 13.34 -10.02 2.90
CA ASN A 41 12.57 -11.25 3.07
C ASN A 41 11.15 -11.03 3.62
N CYS A 42 10.78 -9.77 3.91
CA CYS A 42 9.48 -9.45 4.51
C CYS A 42 8.38 -9.22 3.46
N TYR A 43 8.75 -9.08 2.19
CA TYR A 43 7.85 -8.80 1.09
C TYR A 43 8.35 -9.50 -0.18
N LYS A 44 7.44 -9.76 -1.11
CA LYS A 44 7.84 -10.16 -2.47
C LYS A 44 8.41 -8.95 -3.22
N SER A 45 9.43 -9.17 -4.05
CA SER A 45 10.09 -8.09 -4.79
C SER A 45 9.10 -7.16 -5.48
N GLY A 46 9.25 -5.86 -5.26
CA GLY A 46 8.35 -4.82 -5.77
C GLY A 46 7.06 -4.59 -4.97
N LEU A 47 6.85 -5.27 -3.84
CA LEU A 47 5.69 -5.10 -2.94
C LEU A 47 6.08 -4.55 -1.55
N ARG A 48 7.22 -3.86 -1.47
CA ARG A 48 7.71 -3.24 -0.23
C ARG A 48 6.82 -2.06 0.18
N LEU A 49 6.47 -2.03 1.45
CA LEU A 49 5.84 -0.88 2.11
C LEU A 49 6.80 -0.23 3.11
N VAL A 50 6.50 1.01 3.46
CA VAL A 50 7.23 1.78 4.47
C VAL A 50 6.27 2.19 5.57
N CYS A 51 6.63 1.91 6.83
CA CYS A 51 5.96 2.52 7.96
C CYS A 51 6.69 3.80 8.33
N ASN A 52 6.02 4.94 8.22
CA ASN A 52 6.56 6.22 8.66
C ASN A 52 6.08 6.50 10.09
N GLU A 53 6.97 6.28 11.04
CA GLU A 53 6.74 6.42 12.48
C GLU A 53 6.93 7.86 12.98
N SER A 54 7.36 8.79 12.12
CA SER A 54 7.43 10.22 12.47
C SER A 54 6.05 10.87 12.59
N PHE A 55 4.98 10.19 12.18
CA PHE A 55 3.60 10.63 12.34
C PHE A 55 2.93 9.95 13.55
N SER A 56 1.98 10.64 14.17
CA SER A 56 1.10 10.06 15.19
C SER A 56 -0.37 10.15 14.74
N PRO A 57 -1.04 9.00 14.46
CA PRO A 57 -0.50 7.64 14.42
C PRO A 57 0.46 7.40 13.23
N PRO A 58 1.28 6.34 13.25
CA PRO A 58 2.17 5.98 12.15
C PRO A 58 1.43 5.82 10.82
N ARG A 59 2.07 6.25 9.73
CA ARG A 59 1.48 6.18 8.38
C ARG A 59 2.12 5.07 7.56
N LEU A 60 1.29 4.18 7.03
CA LEU A 60 1.72 3.18 6.07
C LEU A 60 1.79 3.78 4.66
N LEU A 61 2.91 3.57 3.97
CA LEU A 61 3.20 4.16 2.67
C LEU A 61 3.57 3.09 1.63
N LEU A 62 3.06 3.26 0.42
CA LEU A 62 3.56 2.62 -0.80
C LEU A 62 4.43 3.63 -1.55
N GLY A 63 5.75 3.48 -1.46
CA GLY A 63 6.67 4.56 -1.86
C GLY A 63 6.45 5.80 -0.99
N ASN A 64 5.93 6.87 -1.60
CA ASN A 64 5.56 8.11 -0.90
C ASN A 64 4.04 8.30 -0.75
N ILE A 65 3.25 7.26 -1.01
CA ILE A 65 1.80 7.36 -1.15
C ILE A 65 1.12 6.76 0.07
N PRO A 66 0.27 7.53 0.78
CA PRO A 66 -0.46 7.01 1.92
C PRO A 66 -1.39 5.86 1.53
N VAL A 67 -1.19 4.74 2.22
CA VAL A 67 -2.09 3.59 2.14
C VAL A 67 -3.29 3.87 3.04
N GLY A 68 -4.49 3.73 2.49
CA GLY A 68 -5.74 3.92 3.21
C GLY A 68 -6.33 2.62 3.76
N LYS A 69 -6.24 1.52 3.02
CA LYS A 69 -6.71 0.20 3.48
C LYS A 69 -5.94 -0.91 2.80
N ILE A 70 -5.70 -2.00 3.54
CA ILE A 70 -5.21 -3.27 2.99
C ILE A 70 -6.23 -4.34 3.31
N SER A 71 -6.54 -5.18 2.32
CA SER A 71 -7.36 -6.37 2.48
C SER A 71 -6.48 -7.61 2.52
N LEU A 72 -6.94 -8.62 3.26
CA LEU A 72 -6.32 -9.95 3.28
C LEU A 72 -6.36 -10.63 1.91
N ASN A 73 -7.27 -10.19 1.02
CA ASN A 73 -7.38 -10.70 -0.35
C ASN A 73 -6.31 -10.12 -1.30
N GLY A 74 -5.30 -9.43 -0.79
CA GLY A 74 -4.21 -8.88 -1.60
C GLY A 74 -4.52 -7.54 -2.27
N THR A 75 -5.62 -6.88 -1.91
CA THR A 75 -5.99 -5.58 -2.47
C THR A 75 -5.63 -4.41 -1.54
N MET A 76 -5.18 -3.30 -2.10
CA MET A 76 -4.79 -2.11 -1.34
C MET A 76 -5.45 -0.86 -1.90
N THR A 77 -6.07 -0.05 -1.05
CA THR A 77 -6.59 1.27 -1.45
C THR A 77 -5.60 2.35 -1.08
N VAL A 78 -5.27 3.21 -2.05
CA VAL A 78 -4.43 4.39 -1.86
C VAL A 78 -5.15 5.65 -2.30
N ASN A 79 -4.77 6.77 -1.69
CA ASN A 79 -5.18 8.08 -2.17
C ASN A 79 -4.04 8.69 -2.97
N LEU A 80 -4.25 8.84 -4.28
CA LEU A 80 -3.30 9.52 -5.13
C LEU A 80 -3.44 11.04 -4.96
N GLY A 81 -2.37 11.76 -5.31
CA GLY A 81 -2.41 13.20 -5.39
C GLY A 81 -3.41 13.70 -6.43
N VAL A 82 -3.72 14.98 -6.33
CA VAL A 82 -4.64 15.67 -7.25
C VAL A 82 -3.82 16.30 -8.35
N SER A 83 -4.18 16.02 -9.61
CA SER A 83 -3.67 16.78 -10.74
C SER A 83 -4.63 17.92 -11.04
N TYR A 84 -4.09 19.08 -11.42
CA TYR A 84 -4.91 20.23 -11.74
C TYR A 84 -4.29 21.08 -12.82
N ASP A 85 -5.16 21.79 -13.53
CA ASP A 85 -4.78 22.79 -14.50
C ASP A 85 -5.75 23.98 -14.38
N CYS A 86 -5.17 25.15 -14.16
CA CYS A 86 -5.89 26.40 -13.90
C CYS A 86 -5.63 27.37 -15.04
N TYR A 87 -6.70 28.00 -15.53
CA TYR A 87 -6.63 28.94 -16.64
C TYR A 87 -7.10 30.32 -16.19
N ASP A 88 -6.60 31.37 -16.82
CA ASP A 88 -7.16 32.72 -16.64
C ASP A 88 -8.42 32.92 -17.51
N ILE A 89 -9.00 34.13 -17.44
CA ILE A 89 -10.19 34.48 -18.22
C ILE A 89 -9.93 34.56 -19.73
N PHE A 90 -8.66 34.64 -20.15
CA PHE A 90 -8.23 34.67 -21.55
C PHE A 90 -7.85 33.25 -22.05
N GLY A 91 -7.92 32.24 -21.19
CA GLY A 91 -7.59 30.85 -21.51
C GLY A 91 -6.10 30.52 -21.44
N ALA A 92 -5.26 31.39 -20.85
CA ALA A 92 -3.86 31.09 -20.61
C ALA A 92 -3.71 30.23 -19.34
N SER A 93 -2.90 29.17 -19.40
CA SER A 93 -2.59 28.39 -18.19
C SER A 93 -1.82 29.26 -17.19
N THR A 94 -2.23 29.18 -15.93
CA THR A 94 -1.71 29.99 -14.82
C THR A 94 -0.93 29.14 -13.84
N VAL A 95 -1.51 28.00 -13.45
CA VAL A 95 -0.91 27.05 -12.52
C VAL A 95 -1.38 25.66 -12.89
N ASP A 96 -0.43 24.79 -13.14
CA ASP A 96 -0.63 23.37 -13.35
C ASP A 96 0.11 22.54 -12.30
N SER A 97 -0.36 21.31 -12.11
CA SER A 97 0.35 20.29 -11.37
C SER A 97 -0.07 18.92 -11.87
N GLU A 98 0.92 18.16 -12.30
CA GLU A 98 0.75 16.75 -12.63
C GLU A 98 1.11 15.87 -11.44
N TRP A 99 0.31 14.81 -11.25
CA TRP A 99 0.60 13.82 -10.21
C TRP A 99 0.47 12.42 -10.77
N GLY A 100 1.53 11.63 -10.63
CA GLY A 100 1.62 10.27 -11.15
C GLY A 100 2.09 9.29 -10.08
N ILE A 101 1.85 8.01 -10.37
CA ILE A 101 2.39 6.90 -9.58
C ILE A 101 3.14 5.94 -10.49
N MET A 102 4.37 5.60 -10.10
CA MET A 102 5.12 4.51 -10.70
C MET A 102 5.00 3.28 -9.81
N LEU A 103 4.45 2.20 -10.37
CA LEU A 103 4.23 0.95 -9.66
C LEU A 103 5.13 -0.16 -10.21
N SER A 104 5.47 -1.09 -9.33
CA SER A 104 5.99 -2.38 -9.77
C SER A 104 4.96 -3.08 -10.66
N ARG A 105 5.44 -3.89 -11.61
CA ARG A 105 4.61 -4.77 -12.45
C ARG A 105 3.78 -5.80 -11.67
N MET A 106 4.07 -5.94 -10.37
CA MET A 106 3.31 -6.78 -9.44
C MET A 106 1.98 -6.15 -9.01
N PHE A 107 1.78 -4.85 -9.24
CA PHE A 107 0.51 -4.18 -8.97
C PHE A 107 -0.31 -4.08 -10.26
N THR A 108 -1.62 -4.26 -10.13
CA THR A 108 -2.60 -3.99 -11.19
C THR A 108 -3.66 -3.05 -10.62
N PHE A 109 -4.24 -2.18 -11.45
CA PHE A 109 -5.33 -1.33 -11.01
C PHE A 109 -6.66 -2.09 -11.08
N SER A 110 -7.46 -2.01 -10.04
CA SER A 110 -8.81 -2.57 -10.03
C SER A 110 -9.73 -1.79 -10.96
N ASP A 111 -10.24 -2.44 -11.98
CA ASP A 111 -11.23 -1.92 -12.93
C ASP A 111 -12.56 -1.54 -12.27
N THR A 112 -12.95 -2.25 -11.20
CA THR A 112 -14.26 -2.09 -10.54
C THR A 112 -14.24 -1.22 -9.29
N ARG A 113 -13.07 -0.99 -8.68
CA ARG A 113 -12.96 -0.30 -7.37
C ARG A 113 -12.25 1.04 -7.43
N ASN A 114 -11.82 1.47 -8.62
CA ASN A 114 -11.23 2.79 -8.82
C ASN A 114 -12.31 3.87 -8.76
N LYS A 115 -12.00 4.99 -8.09
CA LYS A 115 -12.82 6.20 -8.08
C LYS A 115 -12.05 7.35 -8.71
N PHE A 116 -12.55 7.85 -9.85
CA PHE A 116 -12.06 9.08 -10.46
C PHE A 116 -13.07 10.21 -10.19
N THR A 117 -12.57 11.39 -9.84
CA THR A 117 -13.38 12.57 -9.55
C THR A 117 -12.75 13.75 -10.26
N ALA A 118 -13.46 14.30 -11.24
CA ALA A 118 -13.10 15.56 -11.88
C ALA A 118 -14.05 16.65 -11.41
N ILE A 119 -13.48 17.78 -11.03
CA ILE A 119 -14.20 19.01 -10.69
C ILE A 119 -13.80 20.03 -11.74
N VAL A 120 -14.78 20.57 -12.45
CA VAL A 120 -14.59 21.69 -13.37
C VAL A 120 -15.36 22.86 -12.80
N THR A 121 -14.65 23.89 -12.36
CA THR A 121 -15.25 25.21 -12.13
C THR A 121 -14.90 26.09 -13.33
N ALA A 122 -15.67 27.15 -13.59
CA ALA A 122 -15.24 28.17 -14.54
C ALA A 122 -13.78 28.53 -14.18
N TYR A 123 -12.85 28.30 -15.10
CA TYR A 123 -11.41 28.56 -14.94
C TYR A 123 -10.55 27.56 -14.10
N ARG A 124 -11.10 26.47 -13.51
CA ARG A 124 -10.27 25.42 -12.86
C ARG A 124 -10.73 24.01 -13.17
N THR A 125 -9.79 23.14 -13.51
CA THR A 125 -10.01 21.69 -13.54
C THR A 125 -9.18 21.02 -12.43
N LEU A 126 -9.84 20.29 -11.52
CA LEU A 126 -9.19 19.49 -10.49
C LEU A 126 -9.58 18.02 -10.72
N ALA A 127 -8.60 17.16 -10.98
CA ALA A 127 -8.81 15.72 -11.11
C ALA A 127 -8.17 14.97 -9.94
N LYS A 128 -9.00 14.31 -9.14
CA LYS A 128 -8.56 13.42 -8.06
C LYS A 128 -8.89 11.98 -8.41
N SER A 129 -7.92 11.09 -8.30
CA SER A 129 -8.13 9.65 -8.48
C SER A 129 -7.79 8.90 -7.19
N THR A 130 -8.76 8.20 -6.59
CA THR A 130 -8.52 7.24 -5.52
C THR A 130 -8.52 5.86 -6.16
N ARG A 131 -7.40 5.12 -6.04
CA ARG A 131 -7.22 3.85 -6.75
C ARG A 131 -7.07 2.69 -5.78
N ALA A 132 -7.70 1.58 -6.13
CA ALA A 132 -7.51 0.30 -5.46
C ALA A 132 -6.67 -0.60 -6.35
N PHE A 133 -5.63 -1.19 -5.77
CA PHE A 133 -4.80 -2.24 -6.36
C PHE A 133 -5.32 -3.61 -5.97
#